data_AF-A0A6P9E654-F1
#
_entry.id   AF-A0A6P9E654-F1
#
_cell.length_a   1.000
_cell.length_b   1.000
_cell.length_c   1.000
_cell.angle_alpha   90.00
_cell.angle_beta   90.00
_cell.angle_gamma   90.00
#
_symmetry.space_group_name_H-M   'P 1'
#
loop_
_entity.id
_entity.type
_entity.pdbx_description
1 polymer ?
#
loop_
_entity_poly.entity_id
_entity_poly.type
_entity_poly.pdbx_seq_one_letter_code
_entity_poly.pdbx_strand_id
1 'polypeptide(L)'
;MPGNTTNPLSSKVTPVTVDEIPGLNTLGISLARVDFAPYGLNPPYTHSRGTEILVVVEGTLHGGFVTSNTDGNCLFTSFEQGRRLCLPNWFHPLPVKR
;
A
#
# COMPACT_ATOMS: atom_id res chain seq x y z
N MET A 1 -3.16 -16.79 5.03
CA MET A 1 -1.99 -17.25 4.27
C MET A 1 -1.53 -16.12 3.35
N PRO A 2 -0.23 -16.01 3.01
CA PRO A 2 0.26 -15.02 2.05
C PRO A 2 -0.39 -15.19 0.66
N GLY A 3 -0.60 -14.08 -0.04
CA GLY A 3 -1.09 -14.08 -1.42
C GLY A 3 -0.05 -14.61 -2.42
N ASN A 4 -0.52 -15.12 -3.56
CA ASN A 4 0.37 -15.61 -4.62
C ASN A 4 1.03 -14.45 -5.39
N THR A 5 2.34 -14.30 -5.21
CA THR A 5 3.17 -13.28 -5.86
C THR A 5 3.84 -13.75 -7.15
N THR A 6 3.56 -14.96 -7.65
CA THR A 6 4.02 -15.44 -8.97
C THR A 6 3.18 -14.80 -10.08
N ASN A 7 3.37 -13.51 -10.28
CA ASN A 7 2.71 -12.70 -11.30
C ASN A 7 3.67 -11.58 -11.77
N PRO A 8 3.38 -10.88 -12.89
CA PRO A 8 4.30 -9.90 -13.47
C PRO A 8 4.70 -8.75 -12.55
N LEU A 9 3.87 -8.41 -11.57
CA LEU A 9 4.14 -7.35 -10.59
C LEU A 9 4.90 -7.86 -9.37
N SER A 10 5.03 -9.18 -9.19
CA SER A 10 5.66 -9.78 -8.02
C SER A 10 5.03 -9.32 -6.70
N SER A 11 3.76 -8.91 -6.74
CA SER A 11 2.99 -8.43 -5.58
C SER A 11 1.55 -8.92 -5.64
N LYS A 12 0.87 -9.01 -4.50
CA LYS A 12 -0.54 -9.40 -4.42
C LYS A 12 -1.27 -8.56 -3.39
N VAL A 13 -2.24 -7.79 -3.87
CA VAL A 13 -3.23 -7.11 -3.02
C VAL A 13 -4.36 -8.09 -2.70
N THR A 14 -4.70 -8.21 -1.43
CA THR A 14 -5.83 -8.99 -0.91
C THR A 14 -6.76 -8.01 -0.16
N PRO A 15 -7.89 -7.61 -0.78
CA PRO A 15 -8.80 -6.64 -0.20
C PRO A 15 -9.59 -7.21 0.98
N VAL A 16 -9.98 -6.32 1.90
CA VAL A 16 -10.91 -6.58 2.99
C VAL A 16 -11.82 -5.35 3.10
N THR A 17 -12.80 -5.31 2.21
CA THR A 17 -13.80 -4.24 2.10
C THR A 17 -15.18 -4.74 2.56
N VAL A 18 -16.22 -3.93 2.38
CA VAL A 18 -17.60 -4.31 2.68
C VAL A 18 -18.09 -5.50 1.83
N ASP A 19 -17.49 -5.72 0.67
CA ASP A 19 -17.83 -6.85 -0.21
C ASP A 19 -17.28 -8.18 0.33
N GLU A 20 -16.12 -8.15 1.00
CA GLU A 20 -15.55 -9.34 1.67
C GLU A 20 -16.06 -9.52 3.10
N ILE A 21 -16.28 -8.43 3.84
CA ILE A 21 -16.79 -8.45 5.21
C ILE A 21 -17.96 -7.45 5.33
N PRO A 22 -19.21 -7.91 5.15
CA PRO A 22 -20.39 -7.04 5.21
C PRO A 22 -20.54 -6.26 6.52
N GLY A 23 -20.01 -6.79 7.63
CA GLY A 23 -20.00 -6.14 8.94
C GLY A 23 -19.17 -4.84 9.01
N LEU A 24 -18.34 -4.56 8.01
CA LEU A 24 -17.62 -3.28 7.90
C LEU A 24 -18.53 -2.13 7.44
N ASN A 25 -19.73 -2.43 6.93
CA ASN A 25 -20.66 -1.41 6.48
C ASN A 25 -20.95 -0.41 7.61
N THR A 26 -20.99 0.88 7.28
CA THR A 26 -21.18 2.03 8.18
C THR A 26 -20.04 2.33 9.17
N LEU A 27 -19.01 1.48 9.30
CA LEU A 27 -17.90 1.71 10.24
C LEU A 27 -16.84 2.69 9.73
N GLY A 28 -16.88 3.06 8.45
CA GLY A 28 -15.94 4.02 7.85
C GLY A 28 -14.51 3.49 7.68
N ILE A 29 -14.31 2.17 7.73
CA ILE A 29 -13.01 1.53 7.59
C ILE A 29 -13.03 0.43 6.52
N SER A 30 -11.87 0.23 5.90
CA SER A 30 -11.55 -0.90 5.01
C SER A 30 -10.08 -1.25 5.20
N LEU A 31 -9.69 -2.47 4.85
CA LEU A 31 -8.31 -2.92 4.94
C LEU A 31 -7.87 -3.60 3.64
N ALA A 32 -6.57 -3.71 3.47
CA ALA A 32 -5.97 -4.62 2.50
C ALA A 32 -4.69 -5.20 3.08
N ARG A 33 -4.41 -6.45 2.76
CA ARG A 33 -3.08 -7.05 2.93
C ARG A 33 -2.38 -7.01 1.58
N VAL A 34 -1.13 -6.56 1.56
CA VAL A 34 -0.29 -6.61 0.37
C VAL A 34 0.93 -7.47 0.65
N ASP A 35 1.10 -8.52 -0.13
CA ASP A 35 2.28 -9.38 -0.10
C ASP A 35 3.20 -9.02 -1.26
N PHE A 36 4.50 -8.88 -1.00
CA PHE A 36 5.52 -8.58 -2.00
C PHE A 36 6.56 -9.70 -2.03
N ALA A 37 6.90 -10.21 -3.22
CA ALA A 37 8.14 -10.92 -3.43
C ALA A 37 9.31 -9.91 -3.50
N PRO A 38 10.58 -10.34 -3.41
CA PRO A 38 11.72 -9.46 -3.63
C PRO A 38 11.58 -8.67 -4.94
N TYR A 39 11.80 -7.36 -4.88
CA TYR A 39 11.60 -6.41 -5.99
C TYR A 39 10.16 -6.30 -6.53
N GLY A 40 9.18 -6.83 -5.79
CA GLY A 40 7.77 -6.69 -6.11
C GLY A 40 7.33 -5.23 -6.11
N LEU A 41 6.44 -4.91 -7.04
CA LEU A 41 5.91 -3.58 -7.25
C LEU A 41 4.39 -3.61 -7.07
N ASN A 42 3.86 -2.70 -6.27
CA ASN A 42 2.48 -2.32 -6.37
C ASN A 42 2.50 -1.00 -7.16
N PRO A 43 1.91 -0.91 -8.36
CA PRO A 43 2.07 0.25 -9.22
C PRO A 43 1.46 1.51 -8.60
N PRO A 44 1.78 2.71 -9.10
CA PRO A 44 1.14 3.94 -8.63
C PRO A 44 -0.39 3.90 -8.74
N TYR A 45 -1.09 4.32 -7.68
CA TYR A 45 -2.55 4.37 -7.67
C TYR A 45 -3.09 5.48 -6.76
N THR A 46 -4.41 5.66 -6.80
CA THR A 46 -5.16 6.58 -5.93
C THR A 46 -6.35 5.89 -5.29
N HIS A 47 -6.65 6.29 -4.05
CA HIS A 47 -7.94 6.00 -3.42
C HIS A 47 -8.80 7.26 -3.51
N SER A 48 -9.87 7.22 -4.32
CA SER A 48 -10.69 8.42 -4.56
C SER A 48 -11.50 8.88 -3.34
N ARG A 49 -11.67 8.00 -2.34
CA ARG A 49 -12.60 8.20 -1.20
C ARG A 49 -12.02 7.86 0.17
N GLY A 50 -10.70 7.71 0.29
CA GLY A 50 -10.10 7.33 1.57
C GLY A 50 -8.60 7.58 1.63
N THR A 51 -8.11 7.91 2.82
CA THR A 51 -6.68 7.94 3.14
C THR A 51 -6.20 6.54 3.54
N GLU A 52 -4.92 6.26 3.36
CA GLU A 52 -4.33 4.96 3.71
C GLU A 52 -3.40 5.10 4.92
N ILE A 53 -3.42 4.11 5.81
CA ILE A 53 -2.39 3.93 6.82
C ILE A 53 -1.71 2.59 6.53
N LEU A 54 -0.42 2.65 6.17
CA LEU A 54 0.38 1.47 5.85
C LEU A 54 1.21 1.06 7.06
N VAL A 55 1.22 -0.24 7.34
CA VAL A 55 2.06 -0.85 8.39
C VAL A 55 2.87 -1.98 7.76
N VAL A 56 4.20 -1.92 7.87
CA VAL A 56 5.08 -2.99 7.40
C VAL A 56 5.14 -4.07 8.49
N VAL A 57 4.51 -5.21 8.22
CA VAL A 57 4.45 -6.34 9.15
C VAL A 57 5.76 -7.13 9.15
N GLU A 58 6.40 -7.26 7.98
CA GLU A 58 7.64 -8.00 7.77
C GLU A 58 8.43 -7.40 6.60
N GLY A 59 9.76 -7.39 6.72
CA GLY A 59 10.67 -6.90 5.68
C GLY A 59 10.77 -5.37 5.64
N THR A 60 11.22 -4.89 4.48
CA THR A 60 11.44 -3.46 4.19
C THR A 60 10.69 -3.11 2.92
N LEU A 61 9.94 -2.01 2.94
CA LEU A 61 9.23 -1.50 1.78
C LEU A 61 9.81 -0.14 1.39
N HIS A 62 10.00 0.11 0.10
CA HIS A 62 10.25 1.48 -0.37
C HIS A 62 8.96 2.00 -0.97
N GLY A 63 8.56 3.20 -0.60
CA GLY A 63 7.35 3.79 -1.13
C GLY A 63 7.33 5.28 -0.92
N GLY A 64 6.42 5.92 -1.62
CA GLY A 64 6.28 7.35 -1.58
C GLY A 64 4.90 7.79 -1.97
N PHE A 65 4.64 9.08 -1.85
CA PHE A 65 3.44 9.69 -2.39
C PHE A 65 3.79 10.98 -3.11
N VAL A 66 2.95 11.29 -4.10
CA VAL A 66 3.05 12.53 -4.85
C VAL A 66 2.00 13.48 -4.29
N THR A 67 2.43 14.64 -3.81
CA THR A 67 1.49 15.66 -3.35
C THR A 67 0.86 16.38 -4.55
N SER A 68 -0.32 16.96 -4.35
CA SER A 68 -1.08 17.61 -5.43
C SER A 68 -0.55 18.98 -5.86
N ASN A 69 0.55 19.48 -5.28
CA ASN A 69 1.10 20.77 -5.67
C ASN A 69 1.99 20.65 -6.93
N THR A 70 2.06 21.73 -7.70
CA THR A 70 2.73 21.78 -9.01
C THR A 70 4.25 21.71 -8.93
N ASP A 71 4.84 21.68 -7.74
CA ASP A 71 6.28 21.81 -7.54
C ASP A 71 7.00 20.45 -7.53
N GLY A 72 6.38 19.40 -8.07
CA GLY A 72 7.02 18.09 -8.24
C GLY A 72 7.33 17.36 -6.92
N ASN A 73 6.65 17.72 -5.83
CA ASN A 73 6.93 17.20 -4.49
C ASN A 73 6.47 15.74 -4.34
N CYS A 74 7.37 14.83 -4.73
CA CYS A 74 7.31 13.42 -4.44
C CYS A 74 8.14 13.12 -3.19
N LEU A 75 7.49 12.64 -2.14
CA LEU A 75 8.19 12.14 -0.96
C LEU A 75 8.39 10.63 -1.12
N PHE A 76 9.64 10.17 -1.17
CA PHE A 76 9.99 8.75 -1.07
C PHE A 76 10.64 8.47 0.27
N THR A 77 10.32 7.34 0.87
CA THR A 77 10.99 6.87 2.09
C THR A 77 11.04 5.35 2.16
N SER A 78 11.96 4.85 2.98
CA SER A 78 12.11 3.44 3.28
C SER A 78 11.38 3.14 4.59
N PHE A 79 10.48 2.17 4.54
CA PHE A 79 9.70 1.70 5.67
C PHE A 79 10.26 0.35 6.13
N GLU A 80 10.84 0.35 7.32
CA GLU A 80 11.26 -0.88 8.00
C GLU A 80 10.09 -1.51 8.75
N GLN A 81 10.23 -2.79 9.09
CA GLN A 81 9.30 -3.53 9.92
C GLN A 81 8.85 -2.73 11.16
N GLY A 82 7.55 -2.72 11.42
CA GLY A 82 6.94 -2.02 12.56
C GLY A 82 6.72 -0.51 12.35
N ARG A 83 7.20 0.08 11.25
CA ARG A 83 6.90 1.49 10.91
C ARG A 83 5.48 1.64 10.40
N ARG A 84 4.90 2.81 10.66
CA ARG A 84 3.57 3.23 10.22
C ARG A 84 3.71 4.52 9.40
N LEU A 85 3.03 4.60 8.27
CA LEU A 85 2.90 5.84 7.51
C LEU A 85 1.42 6.12 7.23
N CYS A 86 0.99 7.36 7.52
CA CYS A 86 -0.28 7.89 7.05
C CYS A 86 -0.07 8.54 5.68
N LEU A 87 -0.81 8.07 4.68
CA LEU A 87 -0.77 8.52 3.32
C LEU A 87 -2.05 9.31 3.02
N PRO A 88 -1.94 10.58 2.58
CA PRO A 88 -3.08 11.26 1.98
C PRO A 88 -3.49 10.55 0.68
N ASN A 89 -4.54 11.02 0.00
CA ASN A 89 -4.80 10.57 -1.37
C ASN A 89 -3.50 10.69 -2.20
N TRP A 90 -3.26 9.72 -3.10
CA TRP A 90 -2.06 9.51 -3.94
C TRP A 90 -0.95 8.69 -3.28
N PHE A 91 -0.67 7.47 -3.78
CA PHE A 91 0.43 6.61 -3.29
C PHE A 91 1.20 5.94 -4.43
N HIS A 92 2.51 5.82 -4.28
CA HIS A 92 3.49 5.22 -5.20
C HIS A 92 4.41 4.24 -4.43
N PRO A 93 4.05 2.95 -4.36
CA PRO A 93 4.97 1.91 -3.90
C PRO A 93 6.12 1.74 -4.90
N LEU A 94 7.34 1.53 -4.41
CA LEU A 94 8.53 1.19 -5.21
C LEU A 94 9.02 -0.22 -4.86
N PRO A 95 9.87 -0.83 -5.71
CA PRO A 95 10.37 -2.18 -5.49
C PRO A 95 11.09 -2.32 -4.14
N VAL A 96 10.82 -3.42 -3.45
CA VAL A 96 11.58 -3.84 -2.26
C VAL A 96 13.05 -4.04 -2.66
N LYS A 97 13.98 -3.27 -2.07
CA LYS A 97 15.41 -3.59 -2.07
C LYS A 97 15.78 -4.24 -0.74
N ARG A 98 16.71 -5.20 -0.84
CA ARG A 98 17.32 -5.89 0.30
C ARG A 98 17.78 -4.93 1.39
#